data_AF-A0A4U8T318-F1
#
_entry.id   AF-A0A4U8T318-F1
#
_cell.length_a   1.000
_cell.length_b   1.000
_cell.length_c   1.000
_cell.angle_alpha   90.00
_cell.angle_beta   90.00
_cell.angle_gamma   90.00
#
_symmetry.space_group_name_H-M   'P 1'
#
loop_
_entity.id
_entity.type
_entity.pdbx_description
1 polymer ?
#
loop_
_entity_poly.entity_id
_entity_poly.type
_entity_poly.pdbx_seq_one_letter_code
_entity_poly.pdbx_strand_id
1 'polypeptide(L)' 'MEVNQQDLEKCVSFLLQRNIMAYHHQGNVFVDIESDCDGISVQITNDNILHFAELYDESQKHKTSILAI' A
#
# COMPACT_ATOMS: atom_id res chain seq x y z
N MET A 1 13.68 -2.36 10.95
CA MET A 1 12.48 -3.15 11.32
C MET A 1 12.26 -4.20 10.26
N GLU A 2 11.76 -5.38 10.66
CA GLU A 2 11.44 -6.46 9.73
C GLU A 2 10.02 -6.27 9.20
N VAL A 3 9.85 -6.32 7.88
CA VAL A 3 8.54 -6.20 7.20
C VAL A 3 8.06 -7.62 6.92
N ASN A 4 6.86 -7.96 7.37
CA ASN A 4 6.26 -9.27 7.11
C ASN A 4 5.30 -9.25 5.91
N GLN A 5 4.83 -10.42 5.51
CA GLN A 5 3.94 -10.57 4.36
C GLN A 5 2.62 -9.77 4.49
N GLN A 6 2.06 -9.68 5.70
CA GLN A 6 0.83 -8.93 5.96
C GLN A 6 1.05 -7.43 5.82
N ASP A 7 2.21 -6.91 6.21
CA ASP A 7 2.55 -5.49 6.05
C ASP A 7 2.64 -5.11 4.56
N LEU A 8 3.22 -5.99 3.73
CA LEU A 8 3.27 -5.80 2.27
C LEU A 8 1.86 -5.75 1.66
N GLU A 9 1.00 -6.70 2.03
CA GLU A 9 -0.37 -6.78 1.53
C GLU A 9 -1.22 -5.57 1.94
N LYS A 10 -1.09 -5.12 3.20
CA LYS A 10 -1.77 -3.92 3.70
C LYS A 10 -1.30 -2.66 2.97
N CYS A 11 0.02 -2.51 2.79
CA CYS A 11 0.61 -1.39 2.06
C CYS A 11 0.08 -1.33 0.62
N VAL A 12 0.16 -2.44 -0.13
CA VAL A 12 -0.37 -2.51 -1.51
C VAL A 12 -1.86 -2.22 -1.54
N SER A 13 -2.64 -2.82 -0.64
CA SER A 13 -4.09 -2.59 -0.57
C SER A 13 -4.45 -1.14 -0.30
N PHE A 14 -3.70 -0.47 0.58
CA PHE A 14 -3.89 0.96 0.87
C PHE A 14 -3.62 1.83 -0.34
N LEU A 15 -2.51 1.61 -1.05
CA LEU A 15 -2.15 2.36 -2.25
C LEU A 15 -3.19 2.16 -3.36
N LEU A 16 -3.64 0.92 -3.58
CA LEU A 16 -4.71 0.62 -4.55
C LEU A 16 -6.03 1.30 -4.18
N GLN A 17 -6.40 1.39 -2.89
CA GLN A 17 -7.58 2.15 -2.44
C GLN A 17 -7.48 3.65 -2.73
N ARG A 18 -6.29 4.17 -2.99
CA ARG A 18 -6.02 5.56 -3.39
C ARG A 18 -5.80 5.72 -4.89
N ASN A 19 -6.12 4.70 -5.69
CA ASN A 19 -5.89 4.65 -7.13
C ASN A 19 -4.41 4.82 -7.52
N ILE A 20 -3.49 4.37 -6.65
CA ILE A 20 -2.06 4.31 -6.95
C ILE A 20 -1.75 2.87 -7.33
N MET A 21 -1.24 2.65 -8.54
CA MET A 21 -0.87 1.30 -9.00
C MET A 21 0.36 0.83 -8.20
N ALA A 22 0.20 -0.27 -7.49
CA ALA A 22 1.25 -0.81 -6.64
C ALA A 22 1.20 -2.34 -6.59
N TYR A 23 2.35 -2.96 -6.40
CA TYR A 23 2.49 -4.40 -6.24
C TYR A 23 3.65 -4.73 -5.29
N HIS A 24 3.65 -5.93 -4.74
CA HIS A 24 4.80 -6.42 -3.98
C HIS A 24 5.48 -7.58 -4.70
N HIS A 25 6.81 -7.63 -4.66
CA HIS A 25 7.62 -8.68 -5.27
C HIS A 25 8.86 -8.95 -4.41
N GLN A 26 9.09 -10.22 -4.07
CA GLN A 26 10.26 -10.66 -3.28
C GLN A 26 10.51 -9.85 -1.99
N GLY A 27 9.44 -9.55 -1.24
CA GLY A 27 9.54 -8.82 0.03
C GLY A 27 9.63 -7.30 -0.09
N ASN A 28 9.53 -6.74 -1.31
CA ASN A 28 9.56 -5.30 -1.56
C ASN A 28 8.24 -4.84 -2.16
N VAL A 29 7.88 -3.56 -1.96
CA VAL A 29 6.72 -2.92 -2.60
C VAL A 29 7.20 -1.94 -3.66
N PHE A 30 6.53 -1.94 -4.80
CA PHE A 30 6.77 -1.05 -5.93
C PHE A 30 5.49 -0.29 -6.27
N VAL A 31 5.66 0.94 -6.73
CA VAL A 31 4.60 1.78 -7.30
C VAL A 31 4.91 2.04 -8.75
N ASP A 32 3.94 1.80 -9.61
CA ASP A 32 4.03 2.12 -11.02
C ASP A 32 3.55 3.54 -11.26
N ILE A 33 4.40 4.32 -11.92
CA ILE A 33 4.13 5.67 -12.38
C ILE A 33 4.02 5.57 -13.91
N GLU A 34 2.79 5.60 -14.40
CA GLU A 34 2.52 5.67 -15.83
C GLU A 34 2.79 7.10 -16.33
N SER A 35 3.62 7.22 -17.37
CA SER A 35 3.75 8.42 -18.19
C SER A 35 3.35 8.09 -19.63
N ASP A 36 2.93 9.09 -20.39
CA ASP A 36 2.44 8.95 -21.78
C ASP A 36 3.43 8.24 -22.73
N CYS A 37 4.71 8.20 -22.36
CA CYS A 37 5.77 7.60 -23.18
C CYS A 37 6.44 6.38 -22.56
N ASP A 38 6.47 6.23 -21.23
CA ASP A 38 7.18 5.16 -20.52
C ASP A 38 6.58 4.92 -19.12
N GLY A 39 6.66 3.67 -18.63
CA GLY A 39 6.30 3.31 -17.24
C GLY A 39 7.54 3.19 -16.36
N ILE A 40 7.50 3.79 -15.17
CA ILE A 40 8.58 3.66 -14.17
C ILE A 40 8.02 2.99 -12.92
N SER A 41 8.68 1.93 -12.46
CA SER A 41 8.39 1.29 -11.17
C SER A 41 9.38 1.77 -10.11
N VAL A 42 8.87 2.34 -9.02
CA VAL A 42 9.68 2.87 -7.91
C VAL A 42 9.48 2.01 -6.67
N GLN A 43 10.58 1.52 -6.10
CA GLN A 43 10.54 0.77 -4.85
C GLN A 43 10.29 1.70 -3.65
N ILE A 44 9.40 1.29 -2.75
CA ILE A 44 9.15 1.96 -1.48
C ILE A 44 10.05 1.37 -0.38
N THR A 45 10.52 2.23 0.53
CA THR A 45 11.31 1.83 1.70
C THR A 45 10.48 1.05 2.73
N ASN A 46 11.14 0.21 3.54
CA ASN A 46 10.48 -0.57 4.59
C ASN A 46 9.71 0.31 5.60
N ASP A 47 10.26 1.47 5.98
CA ASP A 47 9.58 2.38 6.91
C ASP A 47 8.26 2.91 6.34
N ASN A 48 8.24 3.22 5.03
CA ASN A 48 7.02 3.65 4.36
C ASN A 48 6.02 2.49 4.19
N ILE A 49 6.49 1.26 3.98
CA ILE A 49 5.60 0.07 3.94
C ILE A 49 4.86 -0.07 5.27
N LEU A 50 5.58 0.01 6.39
CA LEU A 50 4.98 -0.07 7.71
C LEU A 50 4.00 1.08 7.96
N HIS A 51 4.38 2.30 7.59
CA HIS A 51 3.51 3.46 7.73
C HIS A 51 2.20 3.33 6.93
N PHE A 52 2.25 2.87 5.69
CA PHE A 52 1.04 2.65 4.88
C PHE A 52 0.19 1.49 5.39
N ALA A 53 0.82 0.45 5.98
CA ALA A 53 0.09 -0.64 6.62
C ALA A 53 -0.71 -0.18 7.85
N GLU A 54 -0.18 0.75 8.64
CA GLU A 54 -0.90 1.37 9.76
C GLU A 54 -2.11 2.20 9.26
N LEU A 55 -1.90 3.02 8.23
CA LEU A 55 -2.97 3.81 7.62
C LEU A 55 -4.08 2.95 7.00
N TYR A 56 -3.73 1.75 6.50
CA TYR A 56 -4.72 0.76 6.07
C TYR A 56 -5.64 0.37 7.23
N ASP A 57 -5.07 -0.06 8.37
CA ASP A 57 -5.86 -0.50 9.53
C ASP A 57 -6.76 0.63 10.06
N GLU A 58 -6.27 1.88 10.08
CA GLU A 58 -7.06 3.05 10.45
C GLU A 58 -8.23 3.30 9.49
N SER A 59 -8.00 3.15 8.19
CA SER A 59 -9.05 3.33 7.16
C SER A 59 -10.17 2.29 7.26
N GLN A 60 -9.83 1.05 7.65
CA GLN A 60 -10.84 -0.01 7.82
C GLN A 60 -11.73 0.25 9.03
N LYS A 61 -11.16 0.73 10.15
CA LYS A 61 -11.93 1.10 11.36
C LYS A 61 -13.01 2.15 11.05
N HIS A 62 -12.68 3.14 10.21
CA HIS A 62 -13.63 4.18 9.82
C HIS A 62 -14.75 3.66 8.91
N LYS A 63 -14.47 2.70 8.01
CA LYS A 63 -15.51 2.08 7.17
C LYS A 63 -16.51 1.25 7.98
N THR A 64 -16.04 0.50 8.99
CA THR A 64 -16.92 -0.31 9.84
C THR A 64 -17.86 0.56 10.69
N SER A 65 -17.42 1.74 11.10
CA SER A 65 -18.23 2.68 11.91
C SER A 65 -19.46 3.21 11.14
N ILE A 66 -19.38 3.34 9.82
CA ILE A 66 -20.48 3.85 8.97
C ILE A 66 -21.55 2.78 8.71
N LEU A 67 -21.19 1.50 8.73
CA LEU A 67 -22.09 0.38 8.44
C LEU A 67 -22.89 -0.12 9.65
N ALA A 68 -22.66 0.47 10.84
CA ALA A 68 -23.29 0.04 12.09
C ALA A 68 -24.56 0.85 12.46
N ILE A 69 -25.16 1.57 11.52
CA ILE A 69 -26.37 2.41 11.68
C ILE A 69 -27.48 1.85 10.79
#